data_AF-A0A1C4H4Y4-F1
#
_entry.id   AF-A0A1C4H4Y4-F1
#
_cell.length_a   1.000
_cell.length_b   1.000
_cell.length_c   1.000
_cell.angle_alpha   90.00
_cell.angle_beta   90.00
_cell.angle_gamma   90.00
#
_symmetry.space_group_name_H-M   'P 1'
#
loop_
_entity.id
_entity.type
_entity.pdbx_description
1 polymer ?
#
loop_
_entity_poly.entity_id
_entity_poly.type
_entity_poly.pdbx_seq_one_letter_code
_entity_poly.pdbx_strand_id
1 'polypeptide(L)'
;MAGSTMKVNIVASDRPLWAGDAKSVSIPASEGGMGILPDHEPLLTVIEKGTISAVDEDGERHSFEVTDGFASFDSNSLTVAVETGVGTDKDPTQTAD
;
A
#
# COMPACT_ATOMS: atom_id res chain seq x y z
N MET A 1 22.71 4.28 10.58
CA MET A 1 21.45 4.91 10.13
C MET A 1 20.82 3.94 9.15
N ALA A 2 20.02 2.99 9.62
CA ALA A 2 19.35 2.05 8.73
C ALA A 2 18.13 2.76 8.17
N GLY A 3 18.20 3.16 6.89
CA GLY A 3 16.99 3.32 6.10
C GLY A 3 16.45 1.92 5.85
N SER A 4 15.67 1.39 6.80
CA SER A 4 14.95 0.15 6.57
C SER A 4 13.72 0.54 5.77
N THR A 5 13.70 0.24 4.49
CA THR A 5 12.48 0.24 3.68
C THR A 5 11.96 -1.20 3.61
N MET A 6 10.70 -1.36 3.23
CA MET A 6 10.10 -2.66 2.94
C MET A 6 9.62 -2.68 1.50
N LYS A 7 9.62 -3.87 0.89
CA LYS A 7 9.03 -4.03 -0.44
C LYS A 7 7.52 -3.94 -0.33
N VAL A 8 6.88 -3.22 -1.22
CA VAL A 8 5.43 -3.09 -1.23
C VAL A 8 4.91 -3.33 -2.63
N ASN A 9 3.92 -4.22 -2.72
CA ASN A 9 3.19 -4.50 -3.95
C ASN A 9 1.70 -4.33 -3.67
N ILE A 10 1.06 -3.38 -4.36
CA ILE A 10 -0.37 -3.15 -4.29
C ILE A 10 -0.97 -3.55 -5.64
N VAL A 11 -1.86 -4.54 -5.62
CA VAL A 11 -2.48 -5.11 -6.82
C VAL A 11 -4.00 -5.09 -6.69
N ALA A 12 -4.67 -4.68 -7.76
CA ALA A 12 -6.10 -4.90 -7.94
C ALA A 12 -6.32 -6.18 -8.74
N SER A 13 -7.56 -6.68 -8.77
CA SER A 13 -7.89 -7.93 -9.48
C SER A 13 -7.70 -7.83 -11.00
N ASP A 14 -7.75 -6.63 -11.57
CA ASP A 14 -7.60 -6.35 -12.99
C ASP A 14 -6.18 -5.89 -13.38
N ARG A 15 -5.46 -5.20 -12.49
CA ARG A 15 -4.13 -4.62 -12.78
C ARG A 15 -3.30 -4.34 -11.52
N PRO A 16 -1.96 -4.27 -11.63
CA PRO A 16 -1.15 -3.71 -10.56
C PRO A 16 -1.46 -2.21 -10.36
N LEU A 17 -1.51 -1.76 -9.10
CA LEU A 17 -1.73 -0.36 -8.74
C LEU A 17 -0.41 0.35 -8.44
N TRP A 18 0.48 -0.29 -7.70
CA TRP A 18 1.77 0.27 -7.31
C TRP A 18 2.75 -0.81 -6.86
N ALA A 19 4.03 -0.60 -7.12
CA ALA A 19 5.10 -1.44 -6.61
C ALA A 19 6.35 -0.58 -6.35
N GLY A 20 7.00 -0.77 -5.20
CA GLY A 20 8.17 0.02 -4.81
C GLY A 20 8.68 -0.32 -3.42
N ASP A 21 9.72 0.39 -2.99
CA ASP A 21 10.22 0.32 -1.62
C ASP A 21 9.59 1.46 -0.79
N ALA A 22 9.06 1.14 0.40
CA ALA A 22 8.35 2.08 1.27
C ALA A 22 8.96 2.14 2.67
N LYS A 23 8.92 3.33 3.28
CA LYS A 23 9.25 3.53 4.70
C LYS A 23 8.08 3.21 5.63
N SER A 24 6.86 3.36 5.15
CA SER A 24 5.66 3.00 5.90
C SER A 24 4.47 2.82 4.96
N VAL A 25 3.54 1.95 5.36
CA VAL A 25 2.25 1.79 4.69
C VAL A 25 1.14 1.82 5.72
N SER A 26 0.07 2.55 5.43
CA SER A 26 -1.15 2.57 6.24
C SER A 26 -2.27 1.90 5.46
N ILE A 27 -2.93 0.92 6.07
CA ILE A 27 -4.03 0.17 5.49
C ILE A 27 -5.31 0.29 6.35
N PRO A 28 -6.50 0.30 5.73
CA PRO A 28 -7.76 0.19 6.44
C PRO A 28 -8.05 -1.29 6.75
N ALA A 29 -7.57 -1.78 7.91
CA ALA A 29 -7.87 -3.15 8.34
C ALA A 29 -9.26 -3.23 8.98
N SER A 30 -9.83 -4.44 9.07
CA SER A 30 -11.18 -4.67 9.63
C SER A 30 -11.35 -4.24 11.09
N GLU A 31 -10.26 -4.19 11.87
CA GLU A 31 -10.28 -3.73 13.26
C GLU A 31 -9.89 -2.24 13.41
N GLY A 32 -9.72 -1.53 12.29
CA GLY A 32 -9.33 -0.12 12.24
C GLY A 32 -8.09 0.14 11.37
N GLY A 33 -7.63 1.39 11.36
CA GLY A 33 -6.44 1.78 10.61
C GLY A 33 -5.16 1.14 11.19
N MET A 34 -4.39 0.47 10.35
CA MET A 34 -3.14 -0.19 10.73
C MET A 34 -1.95 0.40 9.96
N GLY A 35 -0.88 0.73 10.67
CA GLY A 35 0.39 1.15 10.08
C GLY A 35 1.41 0.02 10.10
N ILE A 36 1.94 -0.34 8.94
CA ILE A 36 2.99 -1.35 8.76
C ILE A 36 4.31 -0.63 8.49
N LEU A 37 5.33 -1.03 9.24
CA LEU A 37 6.69 -0.54 9.14
C LEU A 37 7.61 -1.68 8.68
N PRO A 38 8.81 -1.35 8.18
CA PRO A 38 9.86 -2.32 7.93
C PRO A 38 10.14 -3.22 9.13
N ASP A 39 10.48 -4.47 8.86
CA ASP A 39 10.78 -5.51 9.85
C ASP A 39 9.62 -5.83 10.82
N HIS A 40 8.37 -5.58 10.42
CA HIS A 40 7.18 -5.98 11.18
C HIS A 40 7.07 -7.52 11.30
N GLU A 41 6.38 -8.00 12.34
CA GLU A 41 6.07 -9.43 12.46
C GLU A 41 5.20 -9.88 11.26
N PRO A 42 5.39 -11.11 10.73
CA PRO A 42 4.54 -11.63 9.67
C PRO A 42 3.05 -11.53 10.03
N LEU A 43 2.26 -11.04 9.08
CA LEU A 43 0.85 -10.73 9.29
C LEU A 43 0.04 -11.10 8.05
N LEU A 44 -1.18 -11.59 8.28
CA LEU A 44 -2.21 -11.70 7.25
C LEU A 44 -3.49 -11.07 7.82
N THR A 45 -4.04 -10.08 7.13
CA THR A 45 -5.26 -9.39 7.56
C THR A 45 -6.17 -9.06 6.38
N VAL A 46 -7.45 -8.82 6.70
CA VAL A 46 -8.46 -8.37 5.74
C VAL A 46 -8.44 -6.85 5.68
N ILE A 47 -8.51 -6.34 4.46
CA ILE A 47 -8.66 -4.91 4.18
C ILE A 47 -10.14 -4.60 3.94
N GLU A 48 -10.63 -3.54 4.58
CA GLU A 48 -11.94 -2.97 4.31
C GLU A 48 -11.85 -1.79 3.36
N LYS A 49 -13.01 -1.39 2.81
CA LYS A 49 -13.11 -0.23 1.95
C LYS A 49 -12.54 1.01 2.64
N GLY A 50 -11.58 1.68 1.99
CA GLY A 50 -10.94 2.87 2.53
C GLY A 50 -9.78 3.34 1.68
N THR A 51 -8.83 4.03 2.32
CA THR A 51 -7.65 4.59 1.66
C THR A 51 -6.40 3.88 2.16
N ILE A 52 -5.62 3.31 1.24
CA ILE A 52 -4.26 2.87 1.50
C ILE A 52 -3.32 4.02 1.21
N SER A 53 -2.34 4.24 2.08
CA SER A 53 -1.28 5.23 1.85
C SER A 53 0.08 4.60 2.05
N ALA A 54 0.96 4.71 1.06
CA ALA A 54 2.36 4.32 1.14
C ALA A 54 3.25 5.56 1.13
N VAL A 55 4.26 5.60 2.00
CA VAL A 55 5.30 6.63 1.96
C VAL A 55 6.56 5.98 1.45
N ASP A 56 7.06 6.42 0.30
CA ASP A 56 8.22 5.82 -0.35
C ASP A 56 9.56 6.21 0.31
N GLU A 57 10.64 5.74 -0.28
CA GLU A 57 12.00 6.03 0.20
C GLU A 57 12.42 7.50 0.06
N ASP A 58 11.79 8.25 -0.85
CA ASP A 58 12.01 9.68 -1.05
C ASP A 58 11.12 10.54 -0.13
N GLY A 59 10.12 9.92 0.50
CA GLY A 59 9.15 10.56 1.39
C GLY A 59 7.91 11.07 0.66
N GLU A 60 7.75 10.73 -0.61
CA GLU A 60 6.52 10.98 -1.37
C GLU A 60 5.42 10.02 -0.87
N ARG A 61 4.21 10.56 -0.76
CA ARG A 61 3.06 9.82 -0.28
C ARG A 61 2.21 9.43 -1.47
N HIS A 62 2.06 8.13 -1.69
CA HIS A 62 1.19 7.51 -2.67
C HIS A 62 -0.12 7.11 -2.02
N SER A 63 -1.27 7.55 -2.54
CA SER A 63 -2.59 7.24 -1.96
C SER A 63 -3.50 6.49 -2.94
N PHE A 64 -4.21 5.47 -2.44
CA PHE A 64 -5.10 4.61 -3.22
C PHE A 64 -6.43 4.42 -2.50
N GLU A 65 -7.53 4.77 -3.16
CA GLU A 65 -8.87 4.36 -2.70
C GLU A 65 -9.13 2.93 -3.15
N VAL A 66 -9.48 2.06 -2.20
CA VAL A 66 -9.69 0.64 -2.44
C VAL A 66 -11.00 0.16 -1.85
N THR A 67 -11.51 -0.94 -2.39
CA THR A 67 -12.62 -1.71 -1.80
C THR A 67 -12.08 -2.67 -0.75
N ASP A 68 -12.62 -3.87 -0.66
CA ASP A 68 -12.12 -4.94 0.18
C ASP A 68 -10.97 -5.73 -0.45
N GLY A 69 -10.24 -6.45 0.39
CA GLY A 69 -9.09 -7.26 -0.02
C GLY A 69 -8.34 -7.89 1.15
N PHE A 70 -7.07 -8.19 0.93
CA PHE A 70 -6.18 -8.78 1.92
C PHE A 70 -4.80 -8.12 1.87
N ALA A 71 -4.17 -7.99 3.05
CA ALA A 71 -2.77 -7.62 3.19
C ALA A 71 -1.99 -8.79 3.81
N SER A 72 -0.88 -9.16 3.19
CA SER A 72 0.10 -10.11 3.73
C SER A 72 1.45 -9.44 3.86
N PHE A 73 2.05 -9.53 5.04
CA PHE A 73 3.42 -9.11 5.30
C PHE A 73 4.26 -10.31 5.68
N ASP A 74 5.36 -10.55 4.96
CA ASP A 74 6.37 -11.54 5.32
C ASP A 74 7.73 -11.12 4.74
N SER A 75 8.83 -11.59 5.33
CA SER A 75 10.17 -11.39 4.77
C SER A 75 10.51 -9.94 4.39
N ASN A 76 10.00 -8.96 5.17
CA ASN A 76 10.09 -7.52 4.90
C ASN A 76 9.47 -7.08 3.55
N SER A 77 8.40 -7.76 3.15
CA SER A 77 7.63 -7.54 1.93
C SER A 77 6.14 -7.51 2.25
N LEU A 78 5.50 -6.38 1.97
CA LEU A 78 4.06 -6.19 2.04
C LEU A 78 3.44 -6.44 0.66
N THR A 79 2.46 -7.33 0.61
CA THR A 79 1.58 -7.48 -0.55
C THR A 79 0.16 -7.14 -0.15
N VAL A 80 -0.48 -6.27 -0.94
CA VAL A 80 -1.87 -5.88 -0.77
C VAL A 80 -2.64 -6.23 -2.04
N ALA A 81 -3.61 -7.11 -1.91
CA ALA A 81 -4.47 -7.54 -3.01
C ALA A 81 -5.91 -7.07 -2.74
N VAL A 82 -6.48 -6.28 -3.63
CA VAL A 82 -7.84 -5.72 -3.51
C VAL A 82 -8.70 -6.05 -4.72
N GLU A 83 -10.02 -6.00 -4.57
CA GLU A 83 -10.92 -6.20 -5.72
C GLU A 83 -10.76 -5.04 -6.72
N THR A 84 -10.95 -3.80 -6.26
CA THR A 84 -10.79 -2.59 -7.05
C THR A 84 -9.94 -1.57 -6.30
N GLY A 85 -9.11 -0.82 -7.03
CA GLY A 85 -8.44 0.36 -6.48
C GLY A 85 -8.13 1.44 -7.51
N VAL A 86 -8.11 2.69 -7.05
CA VAL A 86 -7.83 3.89 -7.85
C VAL A 86 -6.80 4.74 -7.11
N GLY A 87 -5.71 5.08 -7.80
CA GLY A 87 -4.74 6.04 -7.28
C GLY A 87 -5.39 7.42 -7.18
N THR A 88 -5.36 8.02 -6.00
CA THR A 88 -5.83 9.39 -5.75
C THR A 88 -4.70 10.40 -5.74
N ASP A 89 -3.48 9.95 -6.02
CA ASP A 89 -2.37 10.85 -6.24
C ASP A 89 -2.62 11.73 -7.44
N LYS A 90 -2.65 13.05 -7.18
CA LYS A 90 -2.62 14.03 -8.26
C LYS A 90 -1.21 14.02 -8.82
N ASP A 91 -0.94 13.14 -9.76
CA ASP A 91 0.09 13.42 -10.75
C ASP A 91 -0.46 14.57 -11.64
N PRO A 92 0.18 15.77 -11.65
CA PRO A 92 -0.17 16.83 -12.60
C PRO A 92 0.09 16.46 -14.07
N THR A 93 0.52 15.24 -14.38
CA THR A 93 0.89 14.79 -15.73
C THR A 93 -0.11 13.84 -16.40
N GLN A 94 -1.34 13.70 -15.89
CA GLN A 94 -2.41 13.03 -16.64
C GLN A 94 -3.46 14.04 -17.18
N THR A 95 -2.97 14.98 -18.00
CA THR A 95 -3.75 15.64 -19.05
C THR A 95 -2.93 15.61 -20.34
N ALA A 96 -3.63 15.38 -21.47
CA ALA A 96 -3.16 15.05 -22.83
C ALA A 96 -3.03 13.52 -23.04
N ASP A 97 -3.82 12.85 -23.87
CA ASP A 97 -4.67 13.24 -25.00
C ASP A 97 -5.82 12.22 -25.13
#